data_AF-A0A7J4FZC4-F1
#
_entry.id   AF-A0A7J4FZC4-F1
#
_cell.length_a   1.000
_cell.length_b   1.000
_cell.length_c   1.000
_cell.angle_alpha   90.00
_cell.angle_beta   90.00
_cell.angle_gamma   90.00
#
_symmetry.space_group_name_H-M   'P 1'
#
loop_
_entity.id
_entity.type
_entity.pdbx_description
1 polymer ?
#
loop_
_entity_poly.entity_id
_entity_poly.type
_entity_poly.pdbx_seq_one_letter_code
_entity_poly.pdbx_strand_id
1 'polypeptide(L)'
;MKLIYKIAFAIFGRRVRKNEETYAETRLSLEQAHIPLPWDIYVSTAYLYAHLLGIIGAVLGYLIAPIAYRLLKILADSRQFSSPFELESISGYWEVAFAVLSVILISILLGAISYYLMLLYPYLLAITRKTKIDLTLPHTVAYMHALSKGGLNLISIFESLSEHTNVYGEAAEEIAYILLDTKY
;
A
#
# COMPACT_ATOMS: atom_id res chain seq x y z
N MET A 1 -1.38 -17.31 -11.34
CA MET A 1 -1.77 -15.89 -11.16
C MET A 1 -3.25 -15.81 -10.77
N LYS A 2 -3.57 -15.18 -9.64
CA LYS A 2 -4.95 -15.06 -9.11
C LYS A 2 -5.85 -14.30 -10.10
N LEU A 3 -7.15 -14.64 -10.14
CA LEU A 3 -8.14 -14.06 -11.06
C LEU A 3 -8.21 -12.53 -10.96
N ILE A 4 -8.15 -12.00 -9.73
CA ILE A 4 -8.23 -10.56 -9.45
C ILE A 4 -7.15 -9.75 -10.17
N TYR A 5 -5.92 -10.27 -10.24
CA TYR A 5 -4.81 -9.60 -10.91
C TYR A 5 -5.02 -9.52 -12.42
N LYS A 6 -5.62 -10.56 -13.02
CA LYS A 6 -5.93 -10.58 -14.45
C LYS A 6 -6.99 -9.55 -14.79
N ILE A 7 -8.05 -9.48 -13.99
CA ILE A 7 -9.15 -8.52 -14.16
C ILE A 7 -8.63 -7.10 -13.99
N ALA A 8 -7.90 -6.84 -12.90
CA ALA A 8 -7.31 -5.54 -12.64
C ALA A 8 -6.44 -5.06 -13.79
N PHE A 9 -5.52 -5.93 -14.26
CA PHE A 9 -4.63 -5.61 -15.35
C PHE A 9 -5.37 -5.43 -16.69
N ALA A 10 -6.39 -6.23 -16.98
CA ALA A 10 -7.20 -6.09 -18.19
C ALA A 10 -7.92 -4.73 -18.25
N ILE A 11 -8.42 -4.23 -17.11
CA ILE A 11 -9.17 -2.97 -17.04
C ILE A 11 -8.22 -1.76 -17.00
N PHE A 12 -7.19 -1.80 -16.14
CA PHE A 12 -6.37 -0.63 -15.82
C PHE A 12 -4.95 -0.65 -16.43
N GLY A 13 -4.47 -1.82 -16.86
CA GLY A 13 -3.06 -2.03 -17.25
C GLY A 13 -2.60 -1.11 -18.38
N ARG A 14 -3.45 -0.85 -19.39
CA ARG A 14 -3.10 0.08 -20.48
C ARG A 14 -2.87 1.51 -19.99
N ARG A 15 -3.67 1.98 -19.03
CA ARG A 15 -3.53 3.32 -18.45
C ARG A 15 -2.31 3.41 -17.55
N VAL A 16 -2.11 2.39 -16.72
CA VAL A 16 -0.97 2.29 -15.81
C VAL A 16 0.35 2.29 -16.58
N ARG A 17 0.46 1.47 -17.63
CA ARG A 17 1.67 1.40 -18.47
C ARG A 17 1.99 2.70 -19.21
N LYS A 18 0.97 3.49 -19.58
CA LYS A 18 1.17 4.79 -20.22
C LYS A 18 1.86 5.80 -19.28
N ASN A 19 1.70 5.62 -17.97
CA ASN A 19 2.25 6.50 -16.94
C ASN A 19 3.37 5.80 -16.14
N GLU A 20 4.22 5.01 -16.80
CA GLU A 20 5.28 4.23 -16.14
C GLU A 20 6.18 5.08 -15.24
N GLU A 21 6.59 6.27 -15.71
CA GLU A 21 7.46 7.18 -14.95
C GLU A 21 6.87 7.57 -13.59
N THR A 22 5.55 7.70 -13.49
CA THR A 22 4.85 8.01 -12.24
C THR A 22 5.01 6.91 -11.19
N TYR A 23 5.26 5.66 -11.62
CA TYR A 23 5.34 4.49 -10.75
C TYR A 23 6.75 3.95 -10.59
N ALA A 24 7.78 4.70 -11.00
CA ALA A 24 9.17 4.29 -10.88
C ALA A 24 9.56 3.98 -9.42
N GLU A 25 9.13 4.81 -8.47
CA GLU A 25 9.39 4.57 -7.04
C GLU A 25 8.65 3.34 -6.50
N THR A 26 7.40 3.12 -6.93
CA THR A 26 6.64 1.92 -6.56
C THR A 26 7.31 0.66 -7.10
N ARG A 27 7.79 0.70 -8.35
CA ARG A 27 8.54 -0.40 -8.96
C ARG A 27 9.81 -0.70 -8.16
N LEU A 28 10.60 0.31 -7.85
CA LEU A 28 11.81 0.14 -7.04
C LEU A 28 11.49 -0.44 -5.66
N SER A 29 10.42 0.04 -5.02
CA SER A 29 9.98 -0.46 -3.72
C SER A 29 9.53 -1.93 -3.77
N LEU A 30 8.87 -2.35 -4.86
CA LEU A 30 8.46 -3.75 -5.05
C LEU A 30 9.68 -4.67 -5.21
N GLU A 31 10.68 -4.23 -5.98
CA GLU A 31 11.94 -4.94 -6.18
C GLU A 31 12.68 -5.06 -4.83
N GLN A 32 12.87 -3.97 -4.10
CA GLN A 32 13.51 -3.96 -2.77
C GLN A 32 12.76 -4.77 -1.71
N ALA A 33 11.43 -4.85 -1.81
CA ALA A 33 10.60 -5.63 -0.91
C ALA A 33 10.54 -7.13 -1.27
N HIS A 34 11.20 -7.57 -2.35
CA HIS A 34 11.08 -8.91 -2.92
C HIS A 34 9.61 -9.34 -3.15
N ILE A 35 8.77 -8.41 -3.60
CA ILE A 35 7.38 -8.72 -3.93
C ILE A 35 7.35 -9.36 -5.33
N PRO A 36 6.89 -10.61 -5.48
CA PRO A 36 6.96 -11.37 -6.74
C PRO A 36 5.80 -11.00 -7.68
N LEU A 37 5.56 -9.70 -7.87
CA LEU A 37 4.53 -9.17 -8.76
C LEU A 37 5.11 -8.08 -9.65
N PRO A 38 4.88 -8.13 -10.97
CA PRO A 38 5.18 -7.01 -11.86
C PRO A 38 4.48 -5.73 -11.41
N TRP A 39 5.18 -4.59 -11.53
CA TRP A 39 4.72 -3.29 -11.04
C TRP A 39 3.39 -2.85 -11.65
N ASP A 40 3.17 -3.15 -12.92
CA ASP A 40 1.99 -2.78 -13.67
C ASP A 40 0.75 -3.56 -13.22
N ILE A 41 0.91 -4.85 -12.91
CA ILE A 41 -0.13 -5.69 -12.31
C ILE A 41 -0.45 -5.19 -10.89
N TYR A 42 0.58 -4.86 -10.10
CA TYR A 42 0.40 -4.37 -8.73
C TYR A 42 -0.41 -3.07 -8.68
N VAL A 43 0.01 -2.06 -9.46
CA VAL A 43 -0.66 -0.76 -9.52
C VAL A 43 -2.07 -0.87 -10.13
N SER A 44 -2.25 -1.73 -11.15
CA SER A 44 -3.59 -2.01 -11.69
C SER A 44 -4.51 -2.59 -10.62
N THR A 45 -3.98 -3.44 -9.74
CA THR A 45 -4.72 -4.02 -8.62
C THR A 45 -5.07 -2.96 -7.59
N ALA A 46 -4.17 -2.00 -7.31
CA ALA A 46 -4.46 -0.85 -6.47
C ALA A 46 -5.61 0.00 -7.00
N TYR A 47 -5.65 0.25 -8.31
CA TYR A 47 -6.80 0.92 -8.92
C TYR A 47 -8.11 0.13 -8.76
N LEU A 48 -8.08 -1.19 -8.95
CA LEU A 48 -9.27 -2.02 -8.78
C LEU A 48 -9.81 -1.93 -7.34
N TYR A 49 -8.95 -2.07 -6.34
CA TYR A 49 -9.36 -1.95 -4.93
C TYR A 49 -9.88 -0.55 -4.59
N ALA A 50 -9.26 0.50 -5.13
CA ALA A 50 -9.73 1.87 -4.95
C ALA A 50 -11.16 2.07 -5.46
N HIS A 51 -11.51 1.49 -6.61
CA HIS A 51 -12.87 1.57 -7.15
C HIS A 51 -13.85 0.73 -6.33
N LEU A 52 -13.46 -0.48 -5.92
CA LEU A 52 -14.31 -1.34 -5.08
C LEU A 52 -14.61 -0.69 -3.73
N LEU A 53 -13.58 -0.14 -3.06
CA LEU A 53 -13.75 0.58 -1.79
C LEU A 53 -14.44 1.93 -1.97
N GLY A 54 -14.31 2.57 -3.12
CA GLY A 54 -15.11 3.74 -3.47
C GLY A 54 -16.60 3.40 -3.55
N ILE A 55 -16.98 2.31 -4.23
CA ILE A 55 -18.38 1.84 -4.28
C ILE A 55 -18.91 1.53 -2.88
N ILE A 56 -18.11 0.84 -2.06
CA ILE A 56 -18.47 0.57 -0.66
C ILE A 56 -18.62 1.89 0.12
N GLY A 57 -17.73 2.86 -0.10
CA GLY A 57 -17.79 4.19 0.49
C GLY A 57 -19.02 4.98 0.08
N ALA A 58 -19.47 4.85 -1.17
CA ALA A 58 -20.72 5.46 -1.61
C ALA A 58 -21.93 4.90 -0.86
N VAL A 59 -21.99 3.57 -0.68
CA VAL A 59 -23.05 2.91 0.10
C VAL A 59 -23.01 3.36 1.56
N LEU A 60 -21.83 3.37 2.18
CA LEU A 60 -21.65 3.84 3.55
C LEU A 60 -22.03 5.32 3.69
N GLY A 61 -21.63 6.16 2.73
CA GLY A 61 -21.96 7.58 2.75
C GLY A 61 -23.45 7.84 2.65
N TYR A 62 -24.17 7.05 1.85
CA TYR A 62 -25.63 7.10 1.78
C TYR A 62 -26.29 6.71 3.11
N LEU A 63 -25.80 5.65 3.76
CA LEU A 63 -26.33 5.17 5.04
C LEU A 63 -26.04 6.12 6.21
N ILE A 64 -24.87 6.77 6.21
CA ILE A 64 -24.41 7.66 7.28
C ILE A 64 -24.99 9.07 7.13
N ALA A 65 -25.23 9.54 5.90
CA ALA A 65 -25.72 10.88 5.59
C ALA A 65 -26.89 11.38 6.45
N PRO A 66 -28.02 10.65 6.59
CA PRO A 66 -29.17 11.16 7.36
C PRO A 66 -28.85 11.28 8.87
N ILE A 67 -28.02 10.39 9.41
CA ILE A 67 -27.59 10.42 10.81
C ILE A 67 -26.70 11.65 11.04
N ALA A 68 -25.70 11.84 10.17
CA ALA A 68 -24.78 12.96 10.24
C ALA A 68 -25.51 14.31 10.09
N TYR A 69 -26.48 14.40 9.18
CA TYR A 69 -27.30 15.59 8.99
C TYR A 69 -28.11 15.96 10.24
N ARG A 70 -28.78 14.98 10.86
CA ARG A 70 -29.56 15.18 12.11
C ARG A 70 -28.68 15.66 13.25
N LEU A 71 -27.50 15.06 13.43
CA LEU A 71 -26.54 15.46 14.45
C LEU A 71 -26.07 16.90 14.24
N LEU A 72 -25.74 17.26 12.99
CA LEU A 72 -25.34 18.63 12.64
C LEU A 72 -26.44 19.65 12.96
N LYS A 73 -27.71 19.32 12.65
CA LYS A 73 -28.85 20.19 12.96
C LYS A 73 -29.00 20.45 14.46
N ILE A 74 -28.94 19.40 15.29
CA ILE A 74 -29.01 19.54 16.75
C ILE A 74 -27.91 20.46 17.29
N LEU A 75 -26.68 20.31 16.77
CA LEU A 75 -25.55 21.15 17.14
C LEU A 75 -25.73 22.61 16.70
N ALA A 76 -26.30 22.84 15.51
CA ALA A 76 -26.54 24.18 14.99
C ALA A 76 -27.61 24.93 15.80
N ASP A 77 -28.73 24.27 16.12
CA ASP A 77 -29.82 24.84 16.91
C ASP A 77 -29.36 25.19 18.35
N SER A 78 -28.44 24.41 18.91
CA SER A 78 -27.89 24.65 20.25
C SER A 78 -27.03 25.92 20.38
N ARG A 79 -26.53 26.47 19.27
CA ARG A 79 -25.58 27.60 19.27
C ARG A 79 -26.21 28.98 19.07
N GLN A 80 -27.54 29.10 19.06
CA GLN A 80 -28.25 30.35 18.70
C GLN A 80 -27.64 30.99 17.43
N PHE A 81 -27.22 30.17 16.46
CA PHE A 81 -26.69 30.70 15.21
C PHE A 81 -27.89 31.20 14.40
N SER A 82 -28.18 32.50 14.53
CA SER A 82 -29.14 33.23 13.72
C SER A 82 -28.62 33.29 12.29
N SER A 83 -28.72 32.17 11.58
CA SER A 83 -28.56 32.17 10.12
C SER A 83 -29.64 33.11 9.56
N PRO A 84 -29.31 34.12 8.77
CA PRO A 84 -30.29 34.98 8.07
C PRO A 84 -31.16 34.19 7.08
N PHE A 85 -30.81 32.93 6.85
CA PHE A 85 -31.48 32.01 5.96
C PHE A 85 -32.44 31.14 6.80
N GLU A 86 -33.74 31.40 6.70
CA GLU A 86 -34.80 30.57 7.28
C GLU A 86 -34.78 29.17 6.62
N LEU A 87 -34.05 28.24 7.23
CA LEU A 87 -33.83 26.87 6.75
C LEU A 87 -35.09 25.98 6.78
N GLU A 88 -36.21 26.48 7.30
CA GLU A 88 -37.45 25.68 7.46
C GLU A 88 -38.18 25.46 6.12
N SER A 89 -38.15 26.42 5.20
CA SER A 89 -38.90 26.36 3.93
C SER A 89 -38.15 25.63 2.80
N ILE A 90 -36.84 25.35 2.98
CA ILE A 90 -35.94 24.74 1.96
C ILE A 90 -35.35 23.39 2.46
N SER A 91 -35.88 22.86 3.58
CA SER A 91 -35.30 21.74 4.32
C SER A 91 -35.01 20.46 3.51
N GLY A 92 -35.89 20.09 2.57
CA GLY A 92 -35.72 18.88 1.75
C GLY A 92 -34.55 18.95 0.75
N TYR A 93 -34.30 20.11 0.14
CA TYR A 93 -33.20 20.27 -0.82
C TYR A 93 -31.84 20.19 -0.14
N TRP A 94 -31.73 20.74 1.07
CA TRP A 94 -30.47 20.74 1.83
C TRP A 94 -30.11 19.35 2.37
N GLU A 95 -31.11 18.56 2.80
CA GLU A 95 -30.90 17.17 3.20
C GLU A 95 -30.40 16.31 2.03
N VAL A 96 -31.02 16.44 0.85
CA VAL A 96 -30.58 15.73 -0.35
C VAL A 96 -29.18 16.18 -0.79
N ALA A 97 -28.92 17.49 -0.80
CA ALA A 97 -27.60 18.02 -1.13
C ALA A 97 -26.51 17.50 -0.18
N PHE A 98 -26.80 17.47 1.12
CA PHE A 98 -25.89 16.93 2.14
C PHE A 98 -25.65 15.42 1.95
N ALA A 99 -26.69 14.65 1.59
CA ALA A 99 -26.56 13.23 1.32
C ALA A 99 -25.69 12.96 0.08
N VAL A 100 -25.94 13.69 -1.02
CA VAL A 100 -25.13 13.59 -2.24
C VAL A 100 -23.67 13.95 -1.95
N LEU A 101 -23.44 15.04 -1.21
CA LEU A 101 -22.08 15.45 -0.82
C LEU A 101 -21.40 14.37 0.03
N SER A 102 -22.10 13.80 1.02
CA SER A 102 -21.58 12.76 1.90
C SER A 102 -21.19 11.49 1.13
N VAL A 103 -22.03 11.06 0.18
CA VAL A 103 -21.76 9.91 -0.70
C VAL A 103 -20.48 10.14 -1.52
N ILE A 104 -20.37 11.30 -2.17
CA ILE A 104 -19.21 11.63 -3.01
C ILE A 104 -17.95 11.70 -2.15
N LEU A 105 -17.99 12.40 -1.02
CA LEU A 105 -16.84 12.56 -0.15
C LEU A 105 -16.36 11.22 0.41
N ILE A 106 -17.26 10.41 0.98
CA ILE A 106 -16.88 9.13 1.60
C ILE A 106 -16.40 8.13 0.54
N SER A 107 -17.04 8.11 -0.64
CA SER A 107 -16.58 7.31 -1.78
C SER A 107 -15.16 7.68 -2.20
N ILE A 108 -14.87 8.97 -2.41
CA ILE A 108 -13.55 9.43 -2.83
C ILE A 108 -12.52 9.16 -1.73
N LEU A 109 -12.86 9.44 -0.46
CA LEU A 109 -11.95 9.23 0.67
C LEU A 109 -11.54 7.76 0.81
N LEU A 110 -12.49 6.83 0.83
CA LEU A 110 -12.16 5.40 0.96
C LEU A 110 -11.40 4.87 -0.26
N GLY A 111 -11.78 5.27 -1.47
CA GLY A 111 -11.06 4.90 -2.68
C GLY A 111 -9.62 5.43 -2.67
N ALA A 112 -9.42 6.70 -2.30
CA ALA A 112 -8.11 7.32 -2.21
C ALA A 112 -7.25 6.64 -1.12
N ILE A 113 -7.78 6.46 0.08
CA ILE A 113 -7.07 5.79 1.18
C ILE A 113 -6.61 4.39 0.74
N SER A 114 -7.51 3.61 0.12
CA SER A 114 -7.15 2.28 -0.40
C SER A 114 -6.00 2.33 -1.40
N TYR A 115 -6.06 3.27 -2.34
CA TYR A 115 -5.06 3.42 -3.39
C TYR A 115 -3.70 3.75 -2.80
N TYR A 116 -3.63 4.80 -1.97
CA TYR A 116 -2.39 5.26 -1.38
C TYR A 116 -1.80 4.24 -0.39
N LEU A 117 -2.62 3.54 0.39
CA LEU A 117 -2.14 2.46 1.26
C LEU A 117 -1.49 1.33 0.46
N MET A 118 -2.09 0.93 -0.67
CA MET A 118 -1.47 -0.08 -1.53
C MET A 118 -0.15 0.39 -2.13
N LEU A 119 -0.03 1.65 -2.56
CA LEU A 119 1.24 2.16 -3.06
C LEU A 119 2.31 2.32 -1.96
N LEU A 120 1.88 2.63 -0.73
CA LEU A 120 2.77 2.80 0.42
C LEU A 120 3.27 1.46 0.98
N TYR A 121 2.48 0.39 0.88
CA TYR A 121 2.80 -0.93 1.40
C TYR A 121 4.18 -1.48 0.98
N PRO A 122 4.56 -1.54 -0.32
CA PRO A 122 5.87 -2.05 -0.74
C PRO A 122 7.01 -1.23 -0.15
N TYR A 123 6.84 0.10 -0.06
CA TYR A 123 7.83 0.99 0.52
C TYR A 123 8.08 0.69 2.01
N LEU A 124 7.02 0.45 2.80
CA LEU A 124 7.15 0.09 4.21
C LEU A 124 7.86 -1.26 4.40
N LEU A 125 7.57 -2.24 3.53
CA LEU A 125 8.27 -3.52 3.53
C LEU A 125 9.75 -3.35 3.17
N ALA A 126 10.07 -2.57 2.14
CA ALA A 126 11.44 -2.29 1.73
C ALA A 126 12.25 -1.65 2.87
N ILE A 127 11.67 -0.66 3.58
CA ILE A 127 12.30 -0.07 4.78
C ILE A 127 12.57 -1.14 5.84
N THR A 128 11.57 -1.96 6.14
CA THR A 128 11.68 -2.99 7.17
C THR A 128 12.81 -3.97 6.84
N ARG A 129 12.89 -4.43 5.58
CA ARG A 129 13.97 -5.31 5.11
C ARG A 129 15.34 -4.63 5.21
N LYS A 130 15.45 -3.38 4.74
CA LYS A 130 16.68 -2.58 4.88
C LYS A 130 17.14 -2.51 6.33
N THR A 131 16.25 -2.19 7.26
CA THR A 131 16.59 -2.12 8.69
C THR A 131 17.08 -3.46 9.22
N LYS A 132 16.45 -4.58 8.85
CA LYS A 132 16.88 -5.91 9.28
C LYS A 132 18.24 -6.30 8.69
N ILE A 133 18.51 -5.95 7.44
CA ILE A 133 19.82 -6.13 6.81
C ILE A 133 20.87 -5.34 7.60
N ASP A 134 20.65 -4.05 7.82
CA ASP A 134 21.58 -3.17 8.54
C ASP A 134 21.91 -3.71 9.94
N LEU A 135 20.93 -4.28 10.65
CA LEU A 135 21.11 -4.87 11.98
C LEU A 135 21.90 -6.18 11.98
N THR A 136 21.78 -6.97 10.91
CA THR A 136 22.38 -8.32 10.81
C THR A 136 23.73 -8.32 10.08
N LEU A 137 24.04 -7.24 9.37
CA LEU A 137 25.24 -7.08 8.55
C LEU A 137 26.56 -7.20 9.34
N PRO A 138 26.74 -6.59 10.53
CA PRO A 138 28.00 -6.73 11.28
C PRO A 138 28.31 -8.17 11.68
N HIS A 139 27.29 -8.94 12.11
CA HIS A 139 27.44 -10.35 12.49
C HIS A 139 27.77 -11.23 11.28
N THR A 140 27.11 -10.96 10.15
CA THR A 140 27.35 -11.62 8.88
C THR A 140 28.79 -11.40 8.40
N VAL A 141 29.28 -10.15 8.41
CA VAL A 141 30.64 -9.81 8.00
C VAL A 141 31.68 -10.46 8.92
N ALA A 142 31.44 -10.49 10.23
CA ALA A 142 32.32 -11.15 11.19
C ALA A 142 32.44 -12.66 10.92
N TYR A 143 31.33 -13.32 10.61
CA TYR A 143 31.32 -14.73 10.24
C TYR A 143 32.06 -15.00 8.93
N MET A 144 31.80 -14.21 7.89
CA MET A 144 32.52 -14.29 6.63
C MET A 144 34.03 -14.09 6.81
N HIS A 145 34.44 -13.17 7.68
CA HIS A 145 35.84 -12.95 8.02
C HIS A 145 36.47 -14.19 8.68
N ALA A 146 35.78 -14.80 9.64
CA ALA A 146 36.26 -16.01 10.32
C ALA A 146 36.44 -17.18 9.34
N LEU A 147 35.47 -17.41 8.45
CA LEU A 147 35.54 -18.45 7.43
C LEU A 147 36.66 -18.18 6.41
N SER A 148 36.83 -16.93 5.98
CA SER A 148 37.92 -16.52 5.09
C SER A 148 39.30 -16.76 5.72
N LYS A 149 39.45 -16.45 7.02
CA LYS A 149 40.68 -16.79 7.78
C LYS A 149 40.92 -18.29 7.91
N GLY A 150 39.85 -19.09 7.89
CA GLY A 150 39.90 -20.55 7.82
C GLY A 150 40.29 -21.12 6.45
N GLY A 151 40.51 -20.26 5.44
CA GLY A 151 40.94 -20.68 4.10
C GLY A 151 39.80 -21.05 3.15
N LEU A 152 38.54 -20.80 3.52
CA LEU A 152 37.40 -21.02 2.62
C LEU A 152 37.38 -19.98 1.49
N ASN A 153 36.99 -20.43 0.29
CA ASN A 153 36.77 -19.54 -0.84
C ASN A 153 35.44 -18.78 -0.70
N LEU A 154 35.26 -17.71 -1.46
CA LEU A 154 34.09 -16.81 -1.37
C LEU A 154 32.75 -17.53 -1.62
N ILE A 155 32.70 -18.45 -2.59
CA ILE A 155 31.47 -19.19 -2.92
C ILE A 155 31.08 -20.08 -1.75
N SER A 156 32.02 -20.82 -1.18
CA SER A 156 31.78 -21.67 0.00
C SER A 156 31.38 -20.85 1.23
N ILE A 157 31.90 -19.64 1.39
CA ILE A 157 31.46 -18.71 2.45
C ILE A 157 30.00 -18.32 2.25
N PHE A 158 29.61 -17.95 1.02
CA PHE A 158 28.23 -17.59 0.69
C PHE A 158 27.27 -18.76 0.85
N GLU A 159 27.66 -19.97 0.44
CA GLU A 159 26.89 -21.20 0.66
C GLU A 159 26.68 -21.45 2.15
N SER A 160 27.76 -21.41 2.95
CA SER A 160 27.68 -21.60 4.41
C SER A 160 26.80 -20.55 5.07
N LEU A 161 26.85 -19.29 4.63
CA LEU A 161 26.00 -18.23 5.15
C LEU A 161 24.52 -18.43 4.79
N SER A 162 24.24 -18.84 3.54
CA SER A 162 22.88 -19.12 3.05
C SER A 162 22.20 -20.28 3.78
N GLU A 163 22.97 -21.23 4.30
CA GLU A 163 22.46 -22.34 5.12
C GLU A 163 22.10 -21.91 6.55
N HIS A 164 22.61 -20.76 7.02
CA HIS A 164 22.47 -20.28 8.39
C HIS A 164 21.67 -18.95 8.50
N THR A 165 20.66 -18.75 7.65
CA THR A 165 19.79 -17.56 7.67
C THR A 165 19.04 -17.37 8.99
N ASN A 166 18.78 -18.46 9.73
CA ASN A 166 18.19 -18.40 11.07
C ASN A 166 19.10 -17.75 12.12
N VAL A 167 20.42 -17.72 11.89
CA VAL A 167 21.41 -17.11 12.80
C VAL A 167 21.80 -15.71 12.33
N TYR A 168 22.00 -15.54 11.03
CA TYR A 168 22.52 -14.31 10.42
C TYR A 168 21.44 -13.44 9.76
N GLY A 169 20.17 -13.83 9.87
CA GLY A 169 18.99 -13.05 9.49
C GLY A 169 18.95 -12.62 8.02
N GLU A 170 18.28 -11.50 7.77
CA GLU A 170 18.04 -10.98 6.42
C GLU A 170 19.32 -10.71 5.61
N ALA A 171 20.45 -10.34 6.22
CA ALA A 171 21.70 -10.19 5.47
C ALA A 171 22.17 -11.51 4.84
N ALA A 172 22.02 -12.64 5.54
CA ALA A 172 22.30 -13.96 4.99
C ALA A 172 21.27 -14.37 3.93
N GLU A 173 20.01 -13.96 4.10
CA GLU A 173 18.96 -14.20 3.11
C GLU A 173 19.26 -13.48 1.79
N GLU A 174 19.75 -12.23 1.83
CA GLU A 174 20.20 -11.50 0.64
C GLU A 174 21.34 -12.22 -0.09
N ILE A 175 22.33 -12.72 0.65
CA ILE A 175 23.41 -13.52 0.05
C ILE A 175 22.87 -14.81 -0.58
N ALA A 176 21.85 -15.43 0.02
CA ALA A 176 21.18 -16.59 -0.56
C ALA A 176 20.49 -16.27 -1.89
N TYR A 177 19.84 -15.10 -2.00
CA TYR A 177 19.26 -14.63 -3.27
C TYR A 177 20.34 -14.42 -4.34
N ILE A 178 21.46 -13.80 -4.00
CA ILE A 178 22.59 -13.61 -4.93
C ILE A 178 23.12 -14.97 -5.43
N LEU A 179 23.27 -15.94 -4.53
CA LEU A 179 23.73 -17.28 -4.89
C LEU A 179 22.75 -17.99 -5.85
N LEU A 180 21.45 -17.84 -5.62
CA LEU A 180 20.41 -18.38 -6.49
C LEU A 180 20.55 -17.79 -7.89
N ASP A 181 20.69 -16.47 -8.02
CA ASP A 181 20.84 -15.77 -9.29
C ASP A 181 22.14 -16.15 -10.03
N THR A 182 23.17 -16.65 -9.33
CA THR A 182 24.42 -17.06 -9.97
C THR A 182 24.38 -18.51 -10.47
N LYS A 183 23.51 -19.36 -9.89
CA LYS A 183 23.40 -20.79 -10.22
C LYS A 183 22.49 -21.07 -11.43
N TYR A 184 21.77 -20.06 -11.92
CA TYR A 184 20.86 -20.12 -13.07
C TYR A 184 21.29 -19.14 -14.17
#